data_AF-U4U6E9-F1
#
_entry.id   AF-U4U6E9-F1
#
_cell.length_a   1.000
_cell.length_b   1.000
_cell.length_c   1.000
_cell.angle_alpha   90.00
_cell.angle_beta   90.00
_cell.angle_gamma   90.00
#
_symmetry.space_group_name_H-M   'P 1'
#
loop_
_entity.id
_entity.type
_entity.pdbx_description
1 polymer ?
#
loop_
_entity_poly.entity_id
_entity_poly.type
_entity_poly.pdbx_seq_one_letter_code
_entity_poly.pdbx_strand_id
1 'polypeptide(L)'
;MFSLFRQNPRSSAADAKLDNNYPCPKCGKAYKHRASLYNHTKFECGKEKSLECPVEDCLYKTKRKCSLKQHNPSIILFLNLFMYRCEACSRGYKHRASLYNHTKFECGQNRRFKCATCNFSSKRKGNLKNHITKMH
;
A
#
# COMPACT_ATOMS: atom_id res chain seq x y z
N MET A 1 -5.23 -39.47 -27.15
CA MET A 1 -4.16 -38.45 -27.21
C MET A 1 -4.81 -37.09 -27.42
N PHE A 2 -4.51 -36.16 -26.49
CA PHE A 2 -4.80 -34.72 -26.49
C PHE A 2 -6.22 -34.23 -26.83
N SER A 3 -7.12 -34.36 -25.84
CA SER A 3 -8.16 -33.34 -25.61
C SER A 3 -7.50 -32.14 -24.94
N LEU A 4 -7.67 -30.91 -25.47
CA LEU A 4 -7.87 -29.70 -24.67
C LEU A 4 -8.47 -28.60 -25.57
N PHE A 5 -9.81 -28.60 -25.62
CA PHE A 5 -10.59 -27.41 -25.91
C PHE A 5 -10.23 -26.32 -24.89
N ARG A 6 -9.70 -25.20 -25.37
CA ARG A 6 -9.41 -24.03 -24.55
C ARG A 6 -10.72 -23.24 -24.34
N GLN A 7 -11.60 -23.76 -23.49
CA GLN A 7 -12.74 -22.99 -23.00
C GLN A 7 -12.29 -22.12 -21.83
N ASN A 8 -12.41 -20.81 -22.05
CA ASN A 8 -12.24 -19.76 -21.08
C ASN A 8 -13.49 -19.74 -20.17
N PRO A 9 -13.41 -20.08 -18.87
CA PRO A 9 -14.59 -19.96 -18.01
C PRO A 9 -14.78 -18.49 -17.66
N ARG A 10 -15.62 -17.82 -18.44
CA ARG A 10 -16.53 -16.78 -17.94
C ARG A 10 -17.37 -17.42 -16.83
N SER A 11 -16.93 -17.33 -15.59
CA SER A 11 -17.82 -17.56 -14.44
C SER A 11 -18.45 -16.23 -14.04
N SER A 12 -19.61 -15.98 -14.65
CA SER A 12 -20.62 -15.08 -14.14
C SER A 12 -21.11 -15.64 -12.80
N ALA A 13 -20.81 -14.94 -11.71
CA ALA A 13 -21.50 -15.11 -10.44
C ALA A 13 -21.75 -13.71 -9.90
N ALA A 14 -23.03 -13.34 -9.95
CA ALA A 14 -23.56 -12.05 -9.57
C ALA A 14 -22.99 -11.57 -8.24
N ASP A 15 -22.59 -10.30 -8.22
CA ASP A 15 -22.23 -9.56 -7.02
C ASP A 15 -23.44 -9.56 -6.08
N ALA A 16 -23.56 -10.58 -5.22
CA ALA A 16 -24.57 -10.66 -4.17
C ALA A 16 -24.27 -9.59 -3.12
N LYS A 17 -24.74 -8.36 -3.39
CA LYS A 17 -24.94 -7.31 -2.40
C LYS A 17 -26.03 -7.80 -1.44
N LEU A 18 -25.62 -8.37 -0.32
CA LEU A 18 -26.42 -8.38 0.89
C LEU A 18 -25.83 -7.28 1.79
N ASP A 19 -26.67 -6.35 2.24
CA ASP A 19 -26.43 -5.36 3.30
C ASP A 19 -25.38 -4.21 3.16
N ASN A 20 -24.99 -3.80 1.95
CA ASN A 20 -23.88 -2.87 1.68
C ASN A 20 -22.47 -3.44 1.96
N ASN A 21 -22.35 -4.74 2.18
CA ASN A 21 -21.05 -5.39 2.27
C ASN A 21 -20.79 -6.38 1.12
N TYR A 22 -19.53 -6.79 1.00
CA TYR A 22 -19.00 -7.72 0.03
C TYR A 22 -18.55 -9.00 0.77
N PRO A 23 -19.36 -10.07 0.74
CA PRO A 23 -19.05 -11.31 1.44
C PRO A 23 -17.96 -12.13 0.73
N CYS A 24 -17.12 -12.81 1.52
CA CYS A 24 -16.14 -13.75 1.04
C CYS A 24 -16.80 -15.11 0.77
N PRO A 25 -16.77 -15.62 -0.47
CA PRO A 25 -17.45 -16.88 -0.81
C PRO A 25 -16.82 -18.10 -0.14
N LYS A 26 -15.59 -17.99 0.37
CA LYS A 26 -14.86 -19.10 0.99
C LYS A 26 -15.07 -19.23 2.50
N CYS A 27 -15.32 -18.12 3.20
CA CYS A 27 -15.38 -18.11 4.67
C CYS A 27 -16.54 -17.30 5.24
N GLY A 28 -17.39 -16.71 4.39
CA GLY A 28 -18.57 -15.95 4.80
C GLY A 28 -18.30 -14.55 5.34
N LYS A 29 -17.04 -14.18 5.63
CA LYS A 29 -16.72 -12.83 6.16
C LYS A 29 -17.09 -11.72 5.19
N ALA A 30 -17.80 -10.70 5.69
CA ALA A 30 -18.25 -9.56 4.90
C ALA A 30 -17.34 -8.34 5.07
N TYR A 31 -17.16 -7.58 3.98
CA TYR A 31 -16.28 -6.42 3.91
C TYR A 31 -17.01 -5.21 3.35
N LYS A 32 -16.80 -4.02 3.93
CA LYS A 32 -17.42 -2.76 3.44
C LYS A 32 -17.04 -2.39 2.00
N HIS A 33 -15.88 -2.82 1.52
CA HIS A 33 -15.36 -2.45 0.20
C HIS A 33 -14.86 -3.66 -0.58
N ARG A 34 -15.09 -3.65 -1.91
CA ARG A 34 -14.63 -4.70 -2.83
C ARG A 34 -13.11 -4.88 -2.80
N ALA A 35 -12.35 -3.79 -2.65
CA ALA A 35 -10.89 -3.85 -2.50
C ALA A 35 -10.45 -4.59 -1.23
N SER A 36 -11.21 -4.46 -0.14
CA SER A 36 -10.95 -5.17 1.11
C SER A 36 -11.23 -6.66 0.95
N LEU A 37 -12.35 -7.03 0.33
CA LEU A 37 -12.65 -8.43 -0.02
C LEU A 37 -11.57 -9.03 -0.93
N TYR A 38 -11.11 -8.29 -1.95
CA TYR A 38 -10.02 -8.74 -2.82
C TYR A 38 -8.73 -9.01 -2.05
N ASN A 39 -8.34 -8.10 -1.16
CA ASN A 39 -7.13 -8.29 -0.36
C ASN A 39 -7.26 -9.47 0.59
N HIS A 40 -8.43 -9.63 1.23
CA HIS A 40 -8.72 -10.76 2.08
C HIS A 40 -8.62 -12.10 1.32
N THR A 41 -9.32 -12.22 0.18
CA THR A 41 -9.32 -13.45 -0.61
C THR A 41 -7.94 -13.78 -1.17
N LYS A 42 -7.18 -12.76 -1.59
CA LYS A 42 -5.85 -12.94 -2.17
C LYS A 42 -4.78 -13.29 -1.15
N PHE A 43 -4.83 -12.76 0.07
CA PHE A 43 -3.70 -12.85 1.01
C PHE A 43 -4.04 -13.51 2.35
N GLU A 44 -5.31 -13.63 2.72
CA GLU A 44 -5.68 -14.02 4.09
C GLU A 44 -6.54 -15.28 4.16
N CYS A 45 -7.54 -15.40 3.27
CA CYS A 45 -8.50 -16.48 3.31
C CYS A 45 -7.84 -17.82 2.96
N GLY A 46 -7.82 -18.76 3.92
CA GLY A 46 -7.25 -20.09 3.74
C GLY A 46 -5.72 -20.11 3.56
N LYS A 47 -5.03 -19.01 3.86
CA LYS A 47 -3.56 -18.93 3.80
C LYS A 47 -2.97 -18.96 5.21
N GLU A 48 -1.94 -19.76 5.42
CA GLU A 48 -1.18 -19.72 6.66
C GLU A 48 -0.21 -18.54 6.70
N LYS A 49 0.23 -18.18 7.91
CA LYS A 49 1.22 -17.11 8.12
C LYS A 49 2.60 -17.65 7.72
N SER A 50 3.01 -17.38 6.48
CA SER A 50 4.30 -17.86 5.95
C SER A 50 5.43 -16.82 5.97
N LEU A 51 5.14 -15.55 6.27
CA LEU A 51 6.17 -14.50 6.33
C LEU A 51 6.62 -14.31 7.78
N GLU A 52 7.85 -14.69 8.04
CA GLU A 52 8.47 -14.64 9.37
C GLU A 52 9.33 -13.38 9.52
N CYS A 53 9.47 -12.89 10.75
CA CYS A 53 10.38 -11.80 11.05
C CYS A 53 11.83 -12.30 10.96
N PRO A 54 12.71 -11.62 10.22
CA PRO A 54 14.10 -12.06 10.07
C PRO A 54 14.99 -11.68 11.28
N VAL A 55 14.40 -11.28 12.40
CA VAL A 55 15.12 -10.90 13.62
C VAL A 55 15.19 -12.12 14.51
N GLU A 56 16.39 -12.47 14.98
CA GLU A 56 16.61 -13.55 15.93
C GLU A 56 15.72 -13.38 17.18
N ASP A 57 15.21 -14.48 17.71
CA ASP A 57 14.23 -14.53 18.82
C ASP A 57 12.87 -13.84 18.56
N CYS A 58 12.57 -13.46 17.32
CA CYS A 58 11.27 -12.90 16.95
C CYS A 58 10.33 -13.94 16.33
N LEU A 59 9.37 -14.45 17.12
CA LEU A 59 8.37 -15.43 16.67
C LEU A 59 7.22 -14.85 15.84
N TYR A 60 7.29 -13.58 15.41
CA TYR A 60 6.21 -12.94 14.68
C TYR A 60 6.10 -13.46 13.25
N LYS A 61 4.91 -13.97 12.90
CA LYS A 61 4.56 -14.43 11.55
C LYS A 61 3.32 -13.71 11.02
N THR A 62 3.31 -13.41 9.72
CA THR A 62 2.19 -12.76 9.04
C THR A 62 1.96 -13.30 7.63
N LYS A 63 0.79 -12.99 7.06
CA LYS A 63 0.43 -13.37 5.68
C LYS A 63 0.80 -12.28 4.67
N ARG A 64 1.10 -11.06 5.13
CA ARG A 64 1.29 -9.86 4.30
C ARG A 64 2.62 -9.16 4.57
N LYS A 65 3.37 -8.86 3.51
CA LYS A 65 4.65 -8.13 3.60
C LYS A 65 4.52 -6.75 4.25
N CYS A 66 3.41 -6.04 4.02
CA CYS A 66 3.19 -4.72 4.65
C CYS A 66 3.00 -4.82 6.16
N SER A 67 2.37 -5.90 6.64
CA SER A 67 2.19 -6.14 8.08
C SER A 67 3.53 -6.48 8.74
N LEU A 68 4.41 -7.21 8.04
CA LEU A 68 5.77 -7.48 8.53
C LEU A 68 6.58 -6.19 8.69
N LYS A 69 6.48 -5.28 7.70
CA LYS A 69 7.13 -3.96 7.76
C LYS A 69 6.61 -3.07 8.88
N GLN A 70 5.31 -3.17 9.21
CA GLN A 70 4.71 -2.42 10.31
C GLN A 70 5.08 -3.00 11.67
N HIS A 71 5.22 -4.33 11.76
CA HIS A 71 5.61 -5.02 12.98
C HIS A 71 7.00 -4.56 13.46
N ASN A 72 7.98 -4.54 12.56
CA ASN A 72 9.32 -4.05 12.87
C ASN A 72 9.88 -3.28 11.67
N PRO A 73 9.91 -1.94 11.70
CA PRO A 73 10.40 -1.14 10.57
C PRO A 73 11.90 -1.34 10.32
N SER A 74 12.67 -1.78 11.32
CA SER A 74 14.12 -2.06 11.19
C SER A 74 14.40 -3.22 10.24
N ILE A 75 13.43 -4.12 9.97
CA ILE A 75 13.59 -5.16 8.93
C ILE A 75 13.82 -4.55 7.55
N ILE A 76 13.38 -3.32 7.32
CA ILE A 76 13.55 -2.65 6.04
C ILE A 76 15.03 -2.34 5.79
N LEU A 77 15.78 -2.05 6.86
CA LEU A 77 17.22 -1.89 6.83
C LEU A 77 17.90 -3.26 6.62
N PHE A 78 17.54 -4.26 7.42
CA PHE A 78 18.08 -5.61 7.33
C PHE A 78 17.89 -6.24 5.94
N LEU A 79 16.69 -6.08 5.35
CA LEU A 79 16.34 -6.62 4.05
C LEU A 79 16.64 -5.65 2.89
N ASN A 80 17.30 -4.52 3.14
CA ASN A 80 17.59 -3.47 2.16
C ASN A 80 16.36 -3.02 1.33
N LEU A 81 15.16 -3.07 1.91
CA LEU A 81 13.90 -2.78 1.20
C LEU A 81 13.68 -1.28 0.93
N PHE A 82 14.50 -0.39 1.51
CA PHE A 82 14.69 0.99 1.06
C PHE A 82 16.00 1.08 0.28
N MET A 83 15.94 0.68 -0.99
CA MET A 83 17.11 0.61 -1.88
C MET A 83 17.73 1.98 -2.19
N TYR A 84 17.02 3.09 -1.91
CA TYR A 84 17.44 4.43 -2.31
C TYR A 84 17.42 5.38 -1.12
N ARG A 85 18.55 6.01 -0.79
CA ARG A 85 18.67 6.98 0.30
C ARG A 85 19.00 8.36 -0.22
N CYS A 86 18.48 9.38 0.46
CA CYS A 86 18.92 10.75 0.26
C CYS A 86 20.23 10.98 1.00
N GLU A 87 21.29 11.37 0.30
CA GLU A 87 22.60 11.64 0.91
C GLU A 87 22.55 12.86 1.86
N ALA A 88 21.73 13.85 1.55
CA ALA A 88 21.65 15.09 2.33
C ALA A 88 20.89 14.95 3.67
N CYS A 89 19.97 14.00 3.81
CA CYS A 89 19.16 13.85 5.04
C CYS A 89 18.97 12.40 5.51
N SER A 90 19.65 11.44 4.87
CA SER A 90 19.60 10.00 5.16
C SER A 90 18.21 9.34 5.06
N ARG A 91 17.18 10.04 4.58
CA ARG A 91 15.83 9.50 4.43
C ARG A 91 15.78 8.42 3.35
N GLY A 92 15.17 7.27 3.68
CA GLY A 92 15.08 6.09 2.80
C GLY A 92 13.79 6.04 1.97
N TYR A 93 13.91 5.54 0.74
CA TYR A 93 12.84 5.42 -0.23
C TYR A 93 12.84 4.03 -0.87
N LYS A 94 11.64 3.51 -1.12
CA LYS A 94 11.44 2.21 -1.78
C LYS A 94 11.74 2.26 -3.29
N HIS A 95 11.51 3.41 -3.92
CA HIS A 95 11.61 3.58 -5.37
C HIS A 95 12.49 4.78 -5.72
N ARG A 96 13.28 4.66 -6.79
CA ARG A 96 14.16 5.73 -7.28
C ARG A 96 13.39 7.00 -7.62
N ALA A 97 12.21 6.89 -8.22
CA ALA A 97 11.34 8.02 -8.52
C ALA A 97 10.87 8.77 -7.25
N SER A 98 10.68 8.05 -6.13
CA SER A 98 10.32 8.66 -4.85
C SER A 98 11.50 9.43 -4.27
N LEU A 99 12.71 8.87 -4.32
CA LEU A 99 13.93 9.59 -3.93
C LEU A 99 14.13 10.84 -4.79
N TYR A 100 14.01 10.73 -6.12
CA TYR A 100 14.16 11.85 -7.05
C TYR A 100 13.19 13.01 -6.73
N ASN A 101 11.91 12.69 -6.50
CA ASN A 101 10.93 13.71 -6.15
C ASN A 101 11.25 14.37 -4.80
N HIS A 102 11.70 13.58 -3.82
CA HIS A 102 12.12 14.11 -2.54
C HIS A 102 13.32 15.06 -2.66
N THR A 103 14.39 14.63 -3.32
CA THR A 103 15.59 15.45 -3.48
C THR A 103 15.30 16.73 -4.27
N LYS A 104 14.48 16.63 -5.31
CA LYS A 104 14.15 17.77 -6.18
C LYS A 104 13.23 18.79 -5.52
N PHE A 105 12.25 18.36 -4.74
CA PHE A 105 11.15 19.24 -4.31
C PHE A 105 10.99 19.39 -2.79
N GLU A 106 11.64 18.56 -1.99
CA GLU A 106 11.39 18.51 -0.55
C GLU A 106 12.64 18.73 0.28
N CYS A 107 13.72 17.99 0.00
CA CYS A 107 14.98 18.07 0.72
C CYS A 107 15.62 19.44 0.49
N GLY A 108 15.86 20.20 1.58
CA GLY A 108 16.42 21.55 1.50
C GLY A 108 15.53 22.60 0.84
N GLN A 109 14.29 22.27 0.45
CA GLN A 109 13.38 23.20 -0.21
C GLN A 109 12.42 23.87 0.79
N ASN A 110 12.33 25.19 0.72
CA ASN A 110 11.34 25.98 1.46
C ASN A 110 9.93 25.82 0.87
N ARG A 111 8.90 26.08 1.69
CA ARG A 111 7.49 26.06 1.24
C ARG A 111 7.24 27.32 0.41
N ARG A 112 7.11 27.16 -0.91
CA ARG A 112 6.98 28.28 -1.88
C ARG A 112 5.54 28.54 -2.29
N PHE A 113 4.64 27.58 -2.10
CA PHE A 113 3.25 27.66 -2.56
C PHE A 113 2.34 27.93 -1.36
N LYS A 114 1.82 29.14 -1.23
CA LYS A 114 0.92 29.55 -0.15
C LYS A 114 -0.53 29.51 -0.61
N CYS A 115 -1.44 29.12 0.28
CA CYS A 115 -2.86 29.30 0.07
C CYS A 115 -3.21 30.80 0.20
N ALA A 116 -4.10 31.28 -0.68
CA ALA A 116 -4.56 32.67 -0.62
C ALA A 116 -5.59 32.89 0.50
N THR A 117 -6.26 31.82 0.94
CA THR A 117 -7.41 31.90 1.84
C THR A 117 -7.08 31.52 3.28
N CYS A 118 -5.95 30.82 3.51
CA CYS A 118 -5.54 30.42 4.85
C CYS A 118 -4.01 30.31 4.99
N ASN A 119 -3.53 30.05 6.20
CA ASN A 119 -2.09 29.96 6.52
C ASN A 119 -1.40 28.69 5.99
N PHE A 120 -2.08 27.86 5.19
CA PHE A 120 -1.49 26.66 4.61
C PHE A 120 -0.42 27.00 3.57
N SER A 121 0.71 26.30 3.63
CA SER A 121 1.77 26.40 2.63
C SER A 121 2.38 25.04 2.31
N SER A 122 2.81 24.86 1.07
CA SER A 122 3.38 23.62 0.56
C SER A 122 4.65 23.83 -0.27
N LYS A 123 5.44 22.76 -0.38
CA LYS A 123 6.63 22.72 -1.25
C LYS A 123 6.29 22.35 -2.70
N ARG A 124 5.08 21.86 -2.98
CA ARG A 124 4.64 21.42 -4.31
C ARG A 124 3.31 22.05 -4.72
N LYS A 125 3.20 22.48 -6.00
CA LYS A 125 1.99 23.06 -6.58
C LYS A 125 0.77 22.11 -6.52
N GLY A 126 0.98 20.82 -6.82
CA GLY A 126 -0.10 19.82 -6.77
C GLY A 126 -0.71 19.65 -5.38
N ASN A 127 0.12 19.76 -4.33
CA ASN A 127 -0.35 19.68 -2.95
C ASN A 127 -1.19 20.91 -2.57
N LEU A 128 -0.79 22.11 -3.01
CA LEU A 128 -1.60 23.32 -2.83
C LEU A 128 -2.94 23.20 -3.57
N LYS A 129 -2.94 22.76 -4.82
CA LYS A 129 -4.18 22.55 -5.60
C LYS A 129 -5.14 21.62 -4.87
N ASN A 130 -4.65 20.49 -4.40
CA ASN A 130 -5.46 19.51 -3.66
C ASN A 130 -5.94 20.05 -2.29
N HIS A 131 -5.14 20.90 -1.62
CA HIS A 131 -5.56 21.58 -0.41
C HIS A 131 -6.72 22.53 -0.69
N ILE A 132 -6.60 23.41 -1.70
CA ILE A 132 -7.65 24.35 -2.08
C ILE A 132 -8.93 23.58 -2.37
N THR A 133 -8.92 22.60 -3.30
CA THR A 133 -10.12 21.84 -3.70
C THR A 133 -10.83 21.08 -2.57
N LYS A 134 -10.14 20.80 -1.46
CA LYS A 134 -10.70 20.01 -0.35
C LYS A 134 -11.13 20.86 0.84
N MET A 135 -10.64 22.08 0.94
CA MET A 135 -10.82 22.96 2.11
C MET A 135 -11.54 24.26 1.77
N HIS A 136 -11.62 24.62 0.48
CA HIS A 136 -12.21 25.83 -0.07
C HIS A 136 -12.96 25.50 -1.36
#